data_AF-A0A972U298-F1
#
_entry.id   AF-A0A972U298-F1
#
_cell.length_a   1.000
_cell.length_b   1.000
_cell.length_c   1.000
_cell.angle_alpha   90.00
_cell.angle_beta   90.00
_cell.angle_gamma   90.00
#
_symmetry.space_group_name_H-M   'P 1'
#
loop_
_entity.id
_entity.type
_entity.pdbx_description
1 polymer ?
#
loop_
_entity_poly.entity_id
_entity_poly.type
_entity_poly.pdbx_seq_one_letter_code
_entity_poly.pdbx_strand_id
1 'polypeptide(L)'
;MLNALLESQLIHARASIDFFLRSGGKRDITRDEFTSVDWQPSPKEAVDRLLDAKPLIDKYLAHLTWQRTDPDAQAWDYGEIAEDVVAVASAWTDFLANTNSELASTLRAHILWARNELAGIAN
;
A
#
# COMPACT_ATOMS: atom_id res chain seq x y z
N MET A 1 16.38 -16.03 -2.22
CA MET A 1 16.08 -14.94 -3.18
C MET A 1 14.57 -14.71 -3.30
N LEU A 2 13.78 -15.74 -3.65
CA LEU A 2 12.31 -15.61 -3.71
C LEU A 2 11.69 -15.15 -2.37
N ASN A 3 12.07 -15.76 -1.24
CA ASN A 3 11.55 -15.34 0.07
C ASN A 3 11.89 -13.88 0.42
N ALA A 4 13.07 -13.39 0.00
CA ALA A 4 13.48 -12.01 0.27
C ALA A 4 12.69 -11.02 -0.60
N LEU A 5 12.40 -11.38 -1.86
CA LEU A 5 11.53 -10.58 -2.73
C LEU A 5 10.10 -10.52 -2.16
N LEU A 6 9.57 -11.66 -1.76
CA LEU A 6 8.25 -11.77 -1.16
C LEU A 6 8.15 -10.98 0.15
N GLU A 7 9.13 -11.14 1.03
CA GLU A 7 9.23 -10.38 2.27
C GLU A 7 9.30 -8.88 2.00
N SER A 8 10.10 -8.44 1.02
CA SER A 8 10.15 -7.04 0.61
C SER A 8 8.76 -6.53 0.16
N GLN A 9 8.08 -7.25 -0.71
CA GLN A 9 6.74 -6.87 -1.19
C GLN A 9 5.74 -6.73 -0.04
N LEU A 10 5.69 -7.70 0.86
CA LEU A 10 4.77 -7.70 2.00
C LEU A 10 5.10 -6.59 3.00
N ILE A 11 6.39 -6.30 3.25
CA ILE A 11 6.80 -5.18 4.11
C ILE A 11 6.30 -3.86 3.52
N HIS A 12 6.50 -3.65 2.21
CA HIS A 12 6.05 -2.42 1.55
C HIS A 12 4.53 -2.30 1.53
N ALA A 13 3.80 -3.38 1.22
CA ALA A 13 2.34 -3.39 1.27
C ALA A 13 1.83 -3.04 2.68
N ARG A 14 2.36 -3.68 3.73
CA ARG A 14 2.02 -3.37 5.13
C ARG A 14 2.28 -1.91 5.47
N ALA A 15 3.46 -1.40 5.12
CA ALA A 15 3.85 -0.02 5.42
C ALA A 15 2.94 0.99 4.70
N SER A 16 2.59 0.74 3.43
CA SER A 16 1.65 1.58 2.69
C SER A 16 0.25 1.54 3.29
N ILE A 17 -0.26 0.36 3.64
CA ILE A 17 -1.56 0.24 4.32
C ILE A 17 -1.56 0.99 5.65
N ASP A 18 -0.52 0.81 6.46
CA ASP A 18 -0.41 1.49 7.75
C ASP A 18 -0.30 3.02 7.57
N PHE A 19 0.43 3.50 6.56
CA PHE A 19 0.52 4.93 6.26
C PHE A 19 -0.82 5.55 5.82
N PHE A 20 -1.51 4.89 4.88
CA PHE A 20 -2.72 5.44 4.24
C PHE A 20 -4.00 5.21 5.04
N LEU A 21 -4.12 4.10 5.77
CA LEU A 21 -5.40 3.69 6.36
C LEU A 21 -5.45 3.81 7.89
N ARG A 22 -4.30 3.86 8.56
CA ARG A 22 -4.27 4.02 10.02
C ARG A 22 -4.47 5.48 10.40
N SER A 23 -5.30 5.74 11.40
CA SER A 23 -5.36 7.03 12.10
C SER A 23 -4.81 6.88 13.51
N GLY A 24 -3.98 7.82 13.95
CA GLY A 24 -3.52 7.90 15.35
C GLY A 24 -2.62 6.75 15.82
N GLY A 25 -1.31 6.93 15.73
CA GLY A 25 -0.31 6.06 16.34
C GLY A 25 0.92 6.85 16.77
N LYS A 26 1.35 6.74 18.04
CA LYS A 26 2.44 7.57 18.60
C LYS A 26 3.86 7.30 18.05
N ARG A 27 4.04 6.41 17.07
CA ARG A 27 5.38 5.94 16.67
C ARG A 27 5.65 5.83 15.18
N ASP A 28 4.61 5.79 14.33
CA ASP A 28 4.78 5.58 12.89
C ASP A 28 4.31 6.81 12.14
N ILE A 29 5.03 7.15 11.06
CA ILE A 29 4.66 8.25 10.18
C ILE A 29 3.32 7.90 9.52
N THR A 30 2.34 8.80 9.63
CA THR A 30 1.03 8.65 8.99
C THR A 30 0.78 9.76 7.98
N ARG A 31 -0.18 9.55 7.07
CA ARG A 31 -0.60 10.59 6.10
C ARG A 31 -1.03 11.90 6.77
N ASP A 32 -1.59 11.81 7.98
CA ASP A 32 -2.14 12.94 8.73
C ASP A 32 -1.04 13.94 9.16
N GLU A 33 0.23 13.52 9.16
CA GLU A 33 1.36 14.40 9.44
C GLU A 33 1.72 15.33 8.26
N PHE A 34 1.18 15.07 7.08
CA PHE A 34 1.45 15.83 5.86
C PHE A 34 0.30 16.76 5.45
N THR A 35 -0.79 16.78 6.22
CA THR A 35 -1.98 17.62 5.96
C THR A 35 -2.60 18.11 7.26
N SER A 36 -3.06 19.36 7.30
CA SER A 36 -3.85 19.90 8.42
C SER A 36 -5.36 19.61 8.30
N VAL A 37 -5.79 19.09 7.16
CA VAL A 37 -7.18 18.74 6.86
C VAL A 37 -7.34 17.23 6.94
N ASP A 38 -8.36 16.79 7.68
CA ASP A 38 -8.72 15.38 7.81
C ASP A 38 -9.15 14.81 6.45
N TRP A 39 -8.45 13.78 6.00
CA TRP A 39 -8.75 13.08 4.75
C TRP A 39 -9.19 11.66 5.05
N GLN A 40 -10.33 11.30 4.46
CA GLN A 40 -10.91 9.97 4.57
C GLN A 40 -10.40 9.08 3.44
N PRO A 41 -9.85 7.88 3.76
CA PRO A 41 -9.36 6.97 2.74
C PRO A 41 -10.40 6.60 1.68
N SER A 42 -9.96 6.56 0.42
CA SER A 42 -10.77 6.25 -0.75
C SER A 42 -9.89 5.68 -1.88
N PRO A 43 -10.45 4.97 -2.88
CA PRO A 43 -11.85 4.54 -3.00
C PRO A 43 -12.21 3.46 -1.97
N LYS A 44 -13.49 3.39 -1.58
CA LYS A 44 -13.95 2.52 -0.49
C LYS A 44 -13.63 1.05 -0.73
N GLU A 45 -13.79 0.60 -1.97
CA GLU A 45 -13.59 -0.79 -2.36
C GLU A 45 -12.14 -1.23 -2.19
N ALA A 46 -11.19 -0.37 -2.57
CA ALA A 46 -9.75 -0.63 -2.38
C ALA A 46 -9.39 -0.59 -0.88
N VAL A 47 -9.93 0.37 -0.14
CA VAL A 47 -9.73 0.46 1.32
C VAL A 47 -10.21 -0.81 2.01
N ASP A 48 -11.41 -1.28 1.70
CA ASP A 48 -11.98 -2.49 2.31
C ASP A 48 -11.11 -3.73 1.99
N ARG A 49 -10.70 -3.91 0.73
CA ARG A 49 -9.79 -5.02 0.33
C ARG A 49 -8.43 -4.97 1.03
N LEU A 50 -7.84 -3.79 1.17
CA LEU A 50 -6.56 -3.63 1.86
C LEU A 50 -6.67 -3.93 3.36
N LEU A 51 -7.77 -3.53 4.00
CA LEU A 51 -8.05 -3.86 5.39
C LEU A 51 -8.26 -5.36 5.59
N ASP A 52 -8.93 -6.02 4.65
CA ASP A 52 -9.13 -7.48 4.65
C ASP A 52 -7.83 -8.25 4.40
N ALA A 53 -6.94 -7.72 3.54
CA ALA A 53 -5.64 -8.32 3.26
C ALA A 53 -4.63 -8.17 4.41
N LYS A 54 -4.73 -7.08 5.20
CA LYS A 54 -3.73 -6.72 6.21
C LYS A 54 -3.42 -7.82 7.25
N PRO A 55 -4.41 -8.49 7.88
CA PRO A 55 -4.13 -9.57 8.84
C PRO A 55 -3.34 -10.71 8.22
N LEU A 56 -3.60 -11.01 6.95
CA LEU A 56 -2.87 -12.03 6.21
C LEU A 56 -1.43 -11.55 5.97
N ILE A 57 -1.21 -10.27 5.60
CA ILE A 57 0.14 -9.72 5.36
C ILE A 57 0.97 -9.81 6.64
N ASP A 58 0.39 -9.38 7.76
CA ASP A 58 1.03 -9.42 9.08
C ASP A 58 1.40 -10.86 9.48
N LYS A 59 0.50 -11.82 9.22
CA LYS A 59 0.76 -13.26 9.45
C LYS A 59 1.91 -13.78 8.61
N TYR A 60 1.94 -13.48 7.31
CA TYR A 60 2.99 -13.98 6.41
C TYR A 60 4.35 -13.35 6.73
N LEU A 61 4.41 -12.05 7.06
CA LEU A 61 5.64 -11.41 7.52
C LEU A 61 6.19 -12.04 8.80
N ALA A 62 5.32 -12.37 9.75
CA ALA A 62 5.73 -13.06 10.98
C ALA A 62 6.28 -14.48 10.72
N HIS A 63 5.90 -15.12 9.62
CA HIS A 63 6.29 -16.49 9.29
C HIS A 63 7.38 -16.62 8.21
N LEU A 64 7.64 -15.57 7.42
CA LEU A 64 8.70 -15.57 6.39
C LEU A 64 10.12 -15.65 6.99
N THR A 65 10.28 -15.23 8.24
CA THR A 65 11.56 -15.26 8.95
C THR A 65 11.97 -16.66 9.44
N TRP A 66 11.11 -17.67 9.32
CA TRP A 66 11.39 -19.01 9.85
C TRP A 66 10.78 -20.13 8.98
N GLN A 67 11.49 -20.53 7.92
CA GLN A 67 11.40 -21.85 7.28
C GLN A 67 9.98 -22.45 7.13
N ARG A 68 9.02 -21.73 6.54
CA ARG A 68 7.80 -22.34 5.99
C ARG A 68 7.59 -21.88 4.57
N THR A 69 8.23 -22.58 3.64
CA THR A 69 7.69 -22.74 2.28
C THR A 69 6.50 -23.68 2.40
N ASP A 70 5.36 -23.15 2.86
CA ASP A 70 4.12 -23.92 2.83
C ASP A 70 3.75 -24.10 1.35
N PRO A 71 3.75 -25.33 0.79
CA PRO A 71 3.40 -25.55 -0.60
C PRO A 71 1.93 -25.19 -0.89
N ASP A 72 1.11 -25.07 0.15
CA ASP A 72 -0.28 -24.59 0.09
C ASP A 72 -0.39 -23.08 0.33
N ALA A 73 0.73 -22.33 0.24
CA ALA A 73 0.69 -20.87 0.32
C ALA A 73 -0.29 -20.35 -0.73
N GLN A 74 -1.42 -19.80 -0.27
CA GLN A 74 -2.44 -19.16 -1.08
C GLN A 74 -1.75 -18.32 -2.16
N ALA A 75 -2.18 -18.47 -3.41
CA ALA A 75 -1.74 -17.58 -4.48
C ALA A 75 -2.18 -16.17 -4.10
N TRP A 76 -1.22 -15.40 -3.59
CA TRP A 76 -1.40 -13.99 -3.29
C TRP A 76 -1.46 -13.26 -4.63
N ASP A 77 -2.55 -12.56 -4.87
CA ASP A 77 -2.60 -11.61 -5.97
C ASP A 77 -1.90 -10.31 -5.54
N TYR A 78 -0.56 -10.34 -5.63
CA TYR A 78 0.25 -9.15 -5.36
C TYR A 78 -0.07 -8.01 -6.32
N GLY A 79 -0.61 -8.32 -7.51
CA GLY A 79 -1.09 -7.34 -8.47
C GLY A 79 -2.27 -6.56 -7.88
N GLU A 80 -3.30 -7.25 -7.42
CA GLU A 80 -4.49 -6.64 -6.80
C GLU A 80 -4.14 -5.75 -5.60
N ILE A 81 -3.27 -6.22 -4.69
CA ILE A 81 -2.84 -5.41 -3.53
C ILE A 81 -2.09 -4.16 -3.99
N ALA A 82 -1.19 -4.30 -4.96
CA ALA A 82 -0.44 -3.16 -5.47
C ALA A 82 -1.35 -2.15 -6.19
N GLU A 83 -2.33 -2.63 -6.96
CA GLU A 83 -3.36 -1.81 -7.60
C GLU A 83 -4.18 -1.02 -6.58
N ASP A 84 -4.61 -1.68 -5.50
CA ASP A 84 -5.38 -1.03 -4.44
C ASP A 84 -4.57 0.01 -3.68
N VAL A 85 -3.31 -0.29 -3.36
CA VAL A 85 -2.39 0.69 -2.75
C VAL A 85 -2.21 1.90 -3.68
N VAL A 86 -1.99 1.67 -4.98
CA VAL A 86 -1.85 2.74 -5.97
C VAL A 86 -3.14 3.54 -6.10
N ALA A 87 -4.31 2.90 -6.06
CA ALA A 87 -5.60 3.59 -6.10
C ALA A 87 -5.78 4.54 -4.90
N VAL A 88 -5.50 4.06 -3.69
CA VAL A 88 -5.58 4.88 -2.47
C VAL A 88 -4.55 6.01 -2.46
N ALA A 89 -3.32 5.72 -2.88
CA ALA A 89 -2.26 6.71 -2.97
C ALA A 89 -2.56 7.79 -4.03
N SER A 90 -3.25 7.41 -5.12
CA SER A 90 -3.74 8.34 -6.14
C SER A 90 -4.79 9.29 -5.57
N ALA A 91 -5.79 8.74 -4.86
CA ALA A 91 -6.84 9.55 -4.24
C ALA A 91 -6.28 10.52 -3.19
N TRP A 92 -5.29 10.08 -2.41
CA TRP A 92 -4.58 10.96 -1.48
C TRP A 92 -3.78 12.06 -2.21
N THR A 93 -3.11 11.71 -3.31
CA THR A 93 -2.39 12.69 -4.15
C THR A 93 -3.32 13.75 -4.74
N ASP A 94 -4.51 13.35 -5.17
CA ASP A 94 -5.52 14.27 -5.69
C ASP A 94 -6.10 15.17 -4.59
N PHE A 95 -6.27 14.65 -3.37
CA PHE A 95 -6.58 15.46 -2.20
C PHE A 95 -5.48 16.49 -1.91
N LEU A 96 -4.22 16.04 -1.88
CA LEU A 96 -3.06 16.91 -1.64
C LEU A 96 -2.93 18.01 -2.68
N ALA A 97 -3.43 17.84 -3.90
CA ALA A 97 -3.40 18.91 -4.90
C ALA A 97 -4.11 20.19 -4.42
N ASN A 98 -5.04 20.08 -3.47
CA ASN A 98 -5.77 21.20 -2.88
C ASN A 98 -5.13 21.77 -1.60
N THR A 99 -4.24 21.02 -0.94
CA THR A 99 -3.67 21.37 0.37
C THR A 99 -2.16 21.55 0.37
N ASN A 100 -1.45 20.84 -0.50
CA ASN A 100 -0.01 20.88 -0.73
C ASN A 100 0.34 20.47 -2.18
N SER A 101 0.21 21.42 -3.11
CA SER A 101 0.35 21.17 -4.55
C SER A 101 1.76 20.71 -4.99
N GLU A 102 2.80 21.14 -4.28
CA GLU A 102 4.19 20.74 -4.56
C GLU A 102 4.42 19.25 -4.26
N LEU A 103 3.98 18.81 -3.08
CA LEU A 103 4.03 17.40 -2.69
C LEU A 103 3.17 16.55 -3.64
N ALA A 104 1.96 17.02 -3.97
CA ALA A 104 1.08 16.33 -4.90
C ALA A 104 1.70 16.15 -6.30
N SER A 105 2.42 17.16 -6.80
CA SER A 105 3.11 17.08 -8.10
C SER A 105 4.20 16.00 -8.10
N THR A 106 5.01 15.98 -7.05
CA THR A 106 6.07 14.97 -6.86
C THR A 106 5.48 13.56 -6.80
N LEU A 107 4.44 13.36 -5.99
CA LEU A 107 3.79 12.06 -5.83
C LEU A 107 3.12 11.60 -7.13
N ARG A 108 2.49 12.50 -7.89
CA ARG A 108 1.81 12.16 -9.13
C ARG A 108 2.74 11.52 -10.15
N ALA A 109 4.00 11.94 -10.24
CA ALA A 109 4.98 11.31 -11.12
C ALA A 109 5.25 9.84 -10.72
N HIS A 110 5.38 9.57 -9.43
CA HIS A 110 5.59 8.20 -8.91
C HIS A 110 4.36 7.31 -9.09
N ILE A 111 3.16 7.85 -8.89
CA ILE A 111 1.91 7.14 -9.11
C ILE A 111 1.73 6.76 -10.58
N LEU A 112 2.03 7.67 -11.51
CA LEU A 112 1.96 7.39 -12.94
C LEU A 112 2.94 6.29 -13.35
N TRP A 113 4.18 6.34 -12.83
CA TRP A 113 5.14 5.27 -13.04
C TRP A 113 4.62 3.92 -12.53
N ALA A 114 4.14 3.86 -11.28
CA ALA A 114 3.63 2.63 -10.68
C ALA A 114 2.45 2.04 -11.48
N ARG A 115 1.52 2.88 -11.96
CA ARG A 115 0.40 2.45 -12.81
C ARG A 115 0.88 1.85 -14.13
N ASN A 116 1.89 2.44 -14.76
CA ASN A 116 2.44 1.94 -16.01
C ASN A 116 3.11 0.58 -15.82
N GLU A 117 3.85 0.39 -14.73
CA GLU A 117 4.45 -0.91 -14.40
C GLU A 117 3.37 -1.98 -14.17
N LEU A 118 2.32 -1.67 -13.40
CA LEU A 118 1.21 -2.60 -13.17
C LEU A 118 0.46 -2.97 -14.45
N ALA A 119 0.19 -1.99 -15.32
CA ALA A 119 -0.42 -2.24 -16.62
C ALA A 119 0.49 -3.05 -17.57
N GLY A 120 1.80 -2.94 -17.43
CA GLY A 120 2.78 -3.73 -18.17
C GLY A 120 2.87 -5.19 -17.70
N ILE A 121 2.54 -5.46 -16.43
CA ILE A 121 2.51 -6.82 -15.85
C ILE A 121 1.25 -7.59 -16.27
N ALA A 122 0.16 -6.89 -16.60
CA ALA A 122 -1.12 -7.49 -17.00
C ALA A 122 -1.22 -7.90 -18.49
N ASN A 123 -0.16 -7.69 -19.29
CA ASN A 123 -0.05 -8.09 -20.71
C ASN A 123 0.93 -9.26 -20.91
#